data_AF-A0A7W9BVS8-F1
#
_entry.id   AF-A0A7W9BVS8-F1
#
_cell.length_a   1.000
_cell.length_b   1.000
_cell.length_c   1.000
_cell.angle_alpha   90.00
_cell.angle_beta   90.00
_cell.angle_gamma   90.00
#
_symmetry.space_group_name_H-M   'P 1'
#
loop_
_entity.id
_entity.type
_entity.pdbx_description
1 polymer ?
#
loop_
_entity_poly.entity_id
_entity_poly.type
_entity_poly.pdbx_seq_one_letter_code
_entity_poly.pdbx_strand_id
1 'polypeptide(L)'
;MEQPNAIVVAAGWVEQTMLGSVATILATIAVAMVGVSMLSGAVSLRRGARVIVGCFILFAAPTISHALKALAAGDVTVSVGPNVANPALAVPATTPATEYFDPYAGPAVPET
;
A
#
# COMPACT_ATOMS: atom_id res chain seq x y z
N MET A 1 -38.68 9.32 -11.37
CA MET A 1 -38.05 8.50 -10.30
C MET A 1 -37.72 7.16 -10.93
N GLU A 2 -36.64 7.11 -11.70
CA GLU A 2 -36.14 5.88 -12.31
C GLU A 2 -35.50 5.07 -11.19
N GLN A 3 -36.14 3.96 -10.82
CA GLN A 3 -35.60 3.06 -9.81
C GLN A 3 -34.31 2.47 -10.37
N PRO A 4 -33.14 2.68 -9.75
CA PRO A 4 -31.91 2.03 -10.20
C PRO A 4 -32.17 0.52 -10.14
N ASN A 5 -32.18 -0.11 -11.31
CA ASN A 5 -32.42 -1.54 -11.46
C ASN A 5 -31.51 -2.30 -10.48
N ALA A 6 -32.12 -3.02 -9.53
CA ALA A 6 -31.40 -3.76 -8.48
C ALA A 6 -30.33 -4.71 -9.05
N ILE A 7 -30.48 -5.14 -10.30
CA ILE A 7 -29.51 -5.97 -11.01
C ILE A 7 -28.17 -5.25 -11.26
N VAL A 8 -28.16 -3.93 -11.47
CA VAL A 8 -26.94 -3.15 -11.67
C VAL A 8 -26.18 -3.00 -10.35
N VAL A 9 -26.91 -2.82 -9.25
CA VAL A 9 -26.34 -2.76 -7.90
C VAL A 9 -25.75 -4.13 -7.50
N ALA A 10 -26.49 -5.20 -7.77
CA ALA A 10 -26.01 -6.55 -7.53
C ALA A 10 -24.78 -6.88 -8.39
N ALA A 11 -24.78 -6.48 -9.67
CA ALA A 11 -23.64 -6.66 -10.56
C ALA A 11 -22.40 -5.91 -10.06
N GLY A 12 -22.54 -4.68 -9.56
CA GLY A 12 -21.43 -3.91 -8.99
C GLY A 12 -20.79 -4.57 -7.76
N TRP A 13 -21.58 -5.23 -6.91
CA TRP A 13 -21.03 -5.98 -5.76
C TRP A 13 -20.27 -7.24 -6.19
N VAL A 14 -20.78 -7.94 -7.21
CA VAL A 14 -20.09 -9.10 -7.79
C VAL A 14 -18.78 -8.67 -8.45
N GLU A 15 -18.78 -7.55 -9.18
CA GLU A 15 -17.56 -6.94 -9.74
C GLU A 15 -16.55 -6.60 -8.63
N GLN A 16 -16.98 -5.93 -7.56
CA GLN A 16 -16.11 -5.58 -6.42
C GLN A 16 -15.48 -6.84 -5.80
N THR A 17 -16.24 -7.92 -5.71
CA THR A 17 -15.78 -9.19 -5.14
C THR A 17 -14.82 -9.92 -6.09
N MET A 18 -15.10 -9.89 -7.40
CA MET A 18 -14.29 -10.52 -8.46
C MET A 18 -13.04 -9.74 -8.84
N LEU A 19 -13.00 -8.42 -8.65
CA LEU A 19 -11.85 -7.56 -8.94
C LEU A 19 -10.94 -7.36 -7.72
N GLY A 20 -11.50 -7.39 -6.49
CA GLY A 20 -10.77 -7.07 -5.27
C GLY A 20 -10.20 -8.27 -4.53
N SER A 21 -11.04 -8.96 -3.75
CA SER A 21 -10.61 -9.93 -2.74
C SER A 21 -10.41 -11.34 -3.31
N VAL A 22 -11.37 -11.86 -4.08
CA VAL A 22 -11.29 -13.24 -4.61
C VAL A 22 -10.16 -13.37 -5.63
N ALA A 23 -9.99 -12.31 -6.42
CA ALA A 23 -8.98 -12.22 -7.47
C ALA A 23 -7.55 -12.31 -6.91
N THR A 24 -7.25 -11.53 -5.87
CA THR A 24 -5.94 -11.54 -5.20
C THR A 24 -5.69 -12.87 -4.49
N ILE A 25 -6.72 -13.45 -3.87
CA ILE A 25 -6.61 -14.77 -3.22
C ILE A 25 -6.26 -15.86 -4.24
N LEU A 26 -6.98 -15.95 -5.37
CA LEU A 26 -6.70 -16.95 -6.40
C LEU A 26 -5.31 -16.78 -7.04
N ALA A 27 -4.88 -15.54 -7.27
CA ALA A 27 -3.52 -15.26 -7.75
C ALA A 27 -2.45 -15.72 -6.76
N THR A 28 -2.65 -15.49 -5.47
CA THR A 28 -1.72 -15.92 -4.41
C THR A 28 -1.67 -17.45 -4.29
N ILE A 29 -2.81 -18.13 -4.41
CA ILE A 29 -2.90 -19.59 -4.42
C ILE A 29 -2.12 -20.18 -5.61
N ALA A 30 -2.26 -19.58 -6.80
CA ALA A 30 -1.50 -20.00 -7.97
C ALA A 30 0.02 -19.82 -7.77
N VAL A 31 0.46 -18.70 -7.18
CA VAL A 31 1.86 -18.46 -6.82
C VAL A 31 2.37 -19.51 -5.82
N ALA A 32 1.56 -19.87 -4.81
CA ALA A 32 1.91 -20.90 -3.83
C ALA A 32 2.09 -22.28 -4.50
N MET A 33 1.19 -22.67 -5.40
CA MET A 33 1.31 -23.92 -6.17
C MET A 33 2.57 -23.92 -7.05
N VAL A 34 2.95 -22.78 -7.64
CA VAL A 34 4.20 -22.65 -8.41
C VAL A 34 5.42 -22.80 -7.51
N GLY A 35 5.42 -22.23 -6.30
CA GLY A 35 6.48 -22.44 -5.30
C GLY A 35 6.66 -23.91 -4.94
N VAL A 36 5.56 -24.64 -4.78
CA VAL A 36 5.59 -26.10 -4.55
C VAL A 36 6.13 -26.86 -5.77
N SER A 37 5.80 -26.41 -7.00
CA SER A 37 6.35 -26.99 -8.24
C SER A 37 7.85 -26.74 -8.44
N MET A 38 8.38 -25.62 -7.91
CA MET A 38 9.81 -25.32 -7.88
C MET A 38 10.57 -26.18 -6.88
N LEU A 39 9.94 -26.49 -5.74
CA LEU A 39 10.53 -27.37 -4.71
C LEU A 39 10.65 -28.83 -5.20
N SER A 40 9.85 -29.25 -6.19
CA SER A 40 9.91 -30.58 -6.80
C SER A 40 11.20 -30.86 -7.62
N GLY A 41 12.14 -29.92 -7.70
CA GLY A 41 13.53 -30.21 -8.08
C GLY A 41 13.82 -30.56 -9.55
N ALA A 42 12.82 -30.68 -10.43
CA ALA A 42 13.02 -31.11 -11.82
C ALA A 42 12.61 -30.10 -12.90
N VAL A 43 12.00 -28.96 -12.55
CA VAL A 43 11.50 -27.97 -13.52
C VAL A 43 12.36 -26.71 -13.48
N SER A 44 13.09 -26.45 -14.57
CA SER A 44 13.96 -25.28 -14.71
C SER A 44 13.33 -23.99 -14.15
N LEU A 45 14.06 -23.27 -13.29
CA LEU A 45 13.69 -21.97 -12.68
C LEU A 45 13.17 -20.95 -13.71
N ARG A 46 13.59 -21.08 -14.96
CA ARG A 46 13.16 -20.27 -16.12
C ARG A 46 11.70 -20.51 -16.52
N ARG A 47 11.10 -21.66 -16.19
CA ARG A 47 9.68 -21.95 -16.43
C ARG A 47 8.81 -21.40 -15.31
N GLY A 48 9.24 -21.56 -14.06
CA GLY A 48 8.59 -20.95 -12.89
C GLY A 48 8.56 -19.42 -12.99
N ALA A 49 9.70 -18.80 -13.29
CA ALA A 49 9.81 -17.34 -13.42
C ALA A 49 8.87 -16.77 -14.50
N ARG A 50 8.75 -17.43 -15.67
CA ARG A 50 7.86 -17.00 -16.75
C ARG A 50 6.37 -17.05 -16.35
N VAL A 51 5.97 -18.04 -15.54
CA VAL A 51 4.59 -18.17 -15.05
C VAL A 51 4.28 -17.09 -14.01
N ILE A 52 5.21 -16.84 -13.08
CA ILE A 52 5.06 -15.79 -12.05
C ILE A 52 4.88 -14.42 -12.72
N VAL A 53 5.78 -14.08 -13.66
CA VAL A 53 5.70 -12.81 -14.40
C VAL A 53 4.40 -12.70 -15.18
N GLY A 54 3.94 -13.77 -15.84
CA GLY A 54 2.65 -13.79 -16.55
C GLY A 54 1.45 -13.55 -15.63
N CYS A 55 1.44 -14.16 -14.43
CA CYS A 55 0.38 -13.96 -13.45
C CYS A 55 0.32 -12.51 -12.96
N PHE A 56 1.48 -11.91 -12.65
CA PHE A 56 1.55 -10.50 -12.26
C PHE A 56 1.07 -9.56 -13.37
N ILE A 57 1.44 -9.79 -14.63
CA ILE A 57 1.02 -8.94 -15.75
C ILE A 57 -0.50 -8.98 -15.98
N LEU A 58 -1.11 -10.17 -15.98
CA LEU A 58 -2.56 -10.33 -16.17
C LEU A 58 -3.36 -9.59 -15.09
N PHE A 59 -2.87 -9.61 -13.84
CA PHE A 59 -3.52 -8.95 -12.71
C PHE A 59 -3.24 -7.44 -12.63
N ALA A 60 -2.04 -7.00 -13.03
CA ALA A 60 -1.64 -5.59 -13.00
C ALA A 60 -2.19 -4.78 -14.20
N ALA A 61 -2.45 -5.42 -15.34
CA ALA A 61 -2.98 -4.74 -16.53
C ALA A 61 -4.28 -3.91 -16.28
N PRO A 62 -5.31 -4.41 -15.59
CA PRO A 62 -6.51 -3.63 -15.29
C PRO A 62 -6.25 -2.44 -14.37
N THR A 63 -5.36 -2.54 -13.37
CA THR A 63 -4.99 -1.40 -12.50
C THR A 63 -4.21 -0.34 -13.26
N ILE A 64 -3.28 -0.75 -14.14
CA ILE A 64 -2.48 0.18 -14.95
C ILE A 64 -3.36 0.92 -15.97
N SER A 65 -4.27 0.21 -16.64
CA SER A 65 -5.21 0.82 -17.59
C SER A 65 -6.20 1.76 -16.92
N HIS A 66 -6.70 1.43 -15.73
CA HIS A 66 -7.51 2.35 -14.93
C HIS A 66 -6.72 3.61 -14.56
N ALA A 67 -5.47 3.46 -14.10
CA ALA A 67 -4.62 4.59 -13.76
C ALA A 67 -4.35 5.50 -14.96
N LEU A 68 -4.04 4.93 -16.13
CA LEU A 68 -3.87 5.68 -17.39
C LEU A 68 -5.16 6.41 -17.79
N LYS A 69 -6.31 5.77 -17.63
CA LYS A 69 -7.62 6.35 -17.95
C LYS A 69 -7.98 7.48 -16.97
N ALA A 70 -7.66 7.34 -15.69
CA ALA A 70 -7.80 8.38 -14.69
C ALA A 70 -6.86 9.56 -14.96
N LEU A 71 -5.61 9.30 -15.39
CA LEU A 71 -4.65 10.32 -15.81
C LEU A 71 -5.18 11.11 -17.02
N ALA A 72 -5.73 10.41 -18.01
CA ALA A 72 -6.33 11.02 -19.19
C ALA A 72 -7.60 11.82 -18.88
N ALA A 73 -8.38 11.39 -17.89
CA ALA A 73 -9.53 12.12 -17.38
C ALA A 73 -9.16 13.31 -16.48
N GLY A 74 -7.88 13.47 -16.13
CA GLY A 74 -7.39 14.53 -15.23
C GLY A 74 -7.73 14.32 -13.76
N ASP A 75 -8.23 13.13 -13.38
CA ASP A 75 -8.75 12.84 -12.04
C ASP A 75 -7.66 12.32 -11.07
N VAL A 76 -6.42 12.78 -11.26
CA VAL A 76 -5.29 12.44 -10.38
C VAL A 76 -5.38 13.33 -9.14
N THR A 77 -6.28 12.97 -8.24
CA THR A 77 -6.36 13.60 -6.93
C THR A 77 -5.22 13.07 -6.06
N VAL A 78 -4.06 13.73 -6.14
CA VAL A 78 -3.05 13.63 -5.08
C VAL A 78 -3.72 14.19 -3.83
N SER A 79 -4.11 13.32 -2.91
CA SER A 79 -4.58 13.73 -1.59
C SER A 79 -3.41 14.33 -0.83
N VAL A 80 -3.14 15.61 -1.11
CA VAL A 80 -2.45 16.49 -0.18
C VAL A 80 -3.51 16.86 0.85
N GLY A 81 -3.85 15.90 1.72
CA GLY A 81 -4.58 16.25 2.93
C GLY A 81 -3.80 17.39 3.60
N PRO A 82 -4.48 18.40 4.17
CA PRO A 82 -3.76 19.34 5.01
C PRO A 82 -2.94 18.50 5.99
N ASN A 83 -1.65 18.77 6.06
CA ASN A 83 -0.86 18.45 7.24
C ASN A 83 -1.53 19.26 8.36
N VAL A 84 -2.66 18.76 8.85
CA VAL A 84 -3.13 19.11 10.17
C VAL A 84 -2.04 18.55 11.04
N ALA A 85 -1.14 19.45 11.47
CA ALA A 85 -0.11 19.16 12.46
C ALA A 85 -0.79 18.28 13.50
N ASN A 86 -0.43 16.99 13.51
CA ASN A 86 -1.07 16.04 14.38
C ASN A 86 -0.91 16.61 15.79
N PRO A 87 -2.00 16.97 16.50
CA PRO A 87 -1.86 17.47 17.86
C PRO A 87 -1.34 16.37 18.81
N ALA A 88 -1.26 15.11 18.38
CA ALA A 88 -0.53 14.05 19.09
C ALA A 88 0.98 13.97 18.73
N LEU A 89 1.47 14.78 17.79
CA LEU A 89 2.87 15.22 17.64
C LEU A 89 3.05 16.70 18.04
N ALA A 90 2.07 17.30 18.73
CA ALA A 90 2.48 18.21 19.78
C ALA A 90 3.31 17.33 20.71
N VAL A 91 4.64 17.42 20.56
CA VAL A 91 5.55 17.12 21.65
C VAL A 91 4.82 17.73 22.85
N PRO A 92 4.33 16.92 23.81
CA PRO A 92 3.76 17.50 25.02
C PRO A 92 4.78 18.55 25.40
N ALA A 93 4.35 19.79 25.64
CA ALA A 93 5.25 20.76 26.21
C ALA A 93 5.76 20.09 27.48
N THR A 94 6.90 19.41 27.36
CA THR A 94 7.70 18.96 28.46
C THR A 94 8.18 20.29 28.93
N THR A 95 7.38 20.93 29.78
CA THR A 95 7.78 22.07 30.54
C THR A 95 9.18 21.75 31.02
N PRO A 96 10.25 22.41 30.56
CA PRO A 96 11.47 22.43 31.30
C PRO A 96 11.41 23.79 32.00
N ALA A 97 10.49 23.92 32.95
CA ALA A 97 10.77 24.76 34.13
C ALA A 97 11.76 24.05 35.06
N THR A 98 12.34 22.95 34.59
CA THR A 98 13.69 22.57 34.92
C THR A 98 14.50 22.70 33.63
N GLU A 99 15.11 23.87 33.46
CA GLU A 99 16.47 23.99 32.94
C GLU A 99 17.16 22.64 33.14
N TYR A 100 17.34 21.90 32.04
CA TYR A 100 17.98 20.59 32.05
C TYR A 100 19.44 20.85 32.41
N PHE A 101 19.68 20.97 33.71
CA PHE A 101 20.97 21.10 34.34
C PHE A 101 21.72 19.84 33.99
N ASP A 102 22.70 19.98 33.10
CA ASP A 102 23.65 18.93 32.76
C ASP A 102 24.81 19.03 33.76
N PRO A 103 24.84 18.24 34.86
CA PRO A 103 25.95 18.20 35.80
C PRO A 103 27.26 17.68 35.19
N TYR A 104 27.23 17.17 33.96
CA TYR A 104 28.41 16.79 33.18
C TYR A 104 28.92 17.91 32.28
N ALA A 105 28.20 19.04 32.17
CA ALA A 105 28.82 20.32 31.90
C ALA A 105 29.64 20.70 33.16
N GLY A 106 30.83 20.09 33.25
CA GLY A 106 31.78 20.39 34.32
C GLY A 106 32.00 21.90 34.43
N PRO A 107 32.37 22.42 35.60
CA PRO A 107 32.61 23.84 35.77
C PRO A 107 33.65 24.29 34.73
N ALA A 108 33.19 24.97 33.68
CA ALA A 108 34.09 25.61 32.74
C ALA A 108 34.90 26.60 33.57
N VAL A 109 36.18 26.28 33.64
CA VAL A 109 37.17 26.86 34.54
C VAL A 109 37.30 28.37 34.32
N PRO A 110 37.63 29.15 35.37
CA PRO A 110 37.74 30.60 35.27
C PRO A 110 39.03 30.98 34.54
N GLU A 111 38.93 31.64 33.39
CA GLU A 111 40.04 32.39 32.82
C GLU A 111 40.03 33.84 33.32
N THR A 112 41.15 34.20 33.95
CA THR A 112 41.55 35.42 34.67
C THR A 112 41.24 36.74 34.00
#